data_AF-A0A662UEX3-F1
#
_entry.id   AF-A0A662UEX3-F1
#
_cell.length_a   1.000
_cell.length_b   1.000
_cell.length_c   1.000
_cell.angle_alpha   90.00
_cell.angle_beta   90.00
_cell.angle_gamma   90.00
#
_symmetry.space_group_name_H-M   'P 1'
#
loop_
_entity.id
_entity.type
_entity.pdbx_description
1 polymer ?
#
loop_
_entity_poly.entity_id
_entity_poly.type
_entity_poly.pdbx_seq_one_letter_code
_entity_poly.pdbx_strand_id
1 'polypeptide(L)'
;MNMDFMRYEFRIKEDLLPRIIPDKHIIVDLETTGLEPPEDIIICGGIFDCKKRIIRIYFLPDPKKHENFKRFLRNTILWYKNEGYEIWAYNSEFEEDFLSLRNVIRDLMVYWICKPIPFEERDEFTLRRTKMTTATDEIILDILKDKETMKRIDEISNGYVSSSLIPRIYLKQWLLKRDDEAVRQIVHHNYIDLIREYFALWFIYKSIRDIKRLIAKEFYIIPREIIRALDRIL
;
A
#
# COMPACT_ATOMS: atom_id res chain seq x y z
N MET A 1 30.07 5.73 -3.32
CA MET A 1 29.47 4.38 -3.28
C MET A 1 28.73 4.21 -4.59
N ASN A 2 29.13 3.27 -5.45
CA ASN A 2 28.28 2.90 -6.59
C ASN A 2 26.97 2.36 -6.00
N MET A 3 25.86 3.05 -6.23
CA MET A 3 24.57 2.52 -5.80
C MET A 3 24.26 1.32 -6.69
N ASP A 4 24.17 0.13 -6.08
CA ASP A 4 23.80 -1.14 -6.74
C ASP A 4 22.34 -1.13 -7.28
N PHE A 5 21.60 -0.03 -7.11
CA PHE A 5 20.20 0.16 -7.45
C PHE A 5 19.89 1.61 -7.85
N MET A 6 18.85 1.80 -8.65
CA MET A 6 18.37 3.13 -9.05
C MET A 6 17.37 3.66 -8.03
N ARG A 7 17.34 4.98 -7.81
CA ARG A 7 16.41 5.64 -6.88
C ARG A 7 15.66 6.76 -7.59
N TYR A 8 14.35 6.78 -7.38
CA TYR A 8 13.42 7.81 -7.82
C TYR A 8 12.76 8.44 -6.60
N GLU A 9 12.51 9.75 -6.63
CA GLU A 9 11.87 10.46 -5.53
C GLU A 9 10.77 11.37 -6.08
N PHE A 10 9.57 11.24 -5.51
CA PHE A 10 8.39 12.01 -5.88
C PHE A 10 7.86 12.74 -4.65
N ARG A 11 7.65 14.05 -4.78
CA ARG A 11 7.03 14.86 -3.73
C ARG A 11 5.55 15.02 -4.04
N ILE A 12 4.70 14.66 -3.06
CA ILE A 12 3.26 14.71 -3.24
C ILE A 12 2.74 16.09 -2.85
N LYS A 13 2.01 16.73 -3.78
CA LYS A 13 1.34 18.01 -3.54
C LYS A 13 0.36 17.90 -2.37
N GLU A 14 0.24 18.95 -1.56
CA GLU A 14 -0.59 18.93 -0.35
C GLU A 14 -2.07 18.66 -0.62
N ASP A 15 -2.57 19.11 -1.76
CA ASP A 15 -3.98 19.03 -2.15
C ASP A 15 -4.37 17.72 -2.83
N LEU A 16 -3.41 16.84 -3.17
CA LEU A 16 -3.71 15.58 -3.84
C LEU A 16 -4.29 14.52 -2.89
N LEU A 17 -3.76 14.47 -1.66
CA LEU A 17 -4.08 13.40 -0.70
C LEU A 17 -4.65 13.97 0.59
N PRO A 18 -5.74 13.40 1.12
CA PRO A 18 -6.34 13.85 2.36
C PRO A 18 -5.38 13.65 3.54
N ARG A 19 -5.47 14.50 4.57
CA ARG A 19 -4.56 14.42 5.72
C ARG A 19 -4.92 13.26 6.66
N ILE A 20 -3.90 12.56 7.17
CA ILE A 20 -4.00 11.56 8.23
C ILE A 20 -3.29 12.11 9.48
N ILE A 21 -3.90 11.90 10.66
CA ILE A 21 -3.33 12.25 11.97
C ILE A 21 -3.54 11.05 12.90
N PRO A 22 -2.49 10.52 13.55
CA PRO A 22 -1.06 10.88 13.42
C PRO A 22 -0.52 10.73 11.99
N ASP A 23 0.65 11.30 11.70
CA ASP A 23 1.24 11.31 10.34
C ASP A 23 2.49 10.42 10.20
N LYS A 24 2.93 9.78 11.29
CA LYS A 24 4.07 8.85 11.32
C LYS A 24 3.71 7.48 10.75
N HIS A 25 3.41 7.47 9.46
CA HIS A 25 3.14 6.25 8.70
C HIS A 25 4.10 6.15 7.52
N ILE A 26 4.53 4.93 7.22
CA ILE A 26 5.02 4.61 5.89
C ILE A 26 4.16 3.55 5.25
N ILE A 27 4.04 3.63 3.94
CA ILE A 27 3.41 2.61 3.10
C ILE A 27 4.50 1.98 2.24
N VAL A 28 4.49 0.66 2.13
CA VAL A 28 5.49 -0.14 1.42
C VAL A 28 4.78 -0.98 0.38
N ASP A 29 5.33 -1.00 -0.83
CA ASP A 29 4.84 -1.83 -1.93
C ASP A 29 6.04 -2.45 -2.67
N LEU A 30 5.95 -3.73 -3.03
CA LEU A 30 7.03 -4.50 -3.65
C LEU A 30 6.59 -5.12 -4.96
N GLU A 31 7.43 -4.98 -5.98
CA GLU A 31 7.29 -5.74 -7.23
C GLU A 31 8.32 -6.85 -7.29
N THR A 32 7.91 -8.01 -7.81
CA THR A 32 8.78 -9.17 -7.94
C THR A 32 8.86 -9.68 -9.38
N THR A 33 9.75 -10.63 -9.61
CA THR A 33 9.84 -11.33 -10.90
C THR A 33 8.67 -12.26 -11.17
N GLY A 34 7.81 -12.53 -10.19
CA GLY A 34 6.66 -13.44 -10.29
C GLY A 34 7.06 -14.87 -10.69
N LEU A 35 8.31 -15.25 -10.42
CA LEU A 35 8.82 -16.61 -10.66
C LEU A 35 8.42 -17.53 -9.51
N GLU A 36 8.78 -18.81 -9.61
CA GLU A 36 8.56 -19.73 -8.52
C GLU A 36 9.44 -19.36 -7.30
N PRO A 37 9.01 -19.70 -6.07
CA PRO A 37 9.63 -19.24 -4.81
C PRO A 37 11.15 -19.42 -4.58
N PRO A 38 11.95 -20.28 -5.26
CA PRO A 38 13.41 -20.17 -5.12
C PRO A 38 14.03 -19.07 -5.99
N GLU A 39 13.35 -18.65 -7.05
CA GLU A 39 13.87 -17.72 -8.06
C GLU A 39 13.17 -16.36 -8.02
N ASP A 40 12.06 -16.23 -7.28
CA ASP A 40 11.36 -14.97 -7.17
C ASP A 40 12.13 -13.96 -6.34
N ILE A 41 12.45 -12.82 -6.95
CA ILE A 41 13.22 -11.75 -6.34
C ILE A 41 12.48 -10.42 -6.41
N ILE A 42 12.78 -9.55 -5.45
CA ILE A 42 12.29 -8.17 -5.45
C ILE A 42 13.02 -7.40 -6.55
N ILE A 43 12.26 -6.76 -7.44
CA ILE A 43 12.77 -5.95 -8.55
C ILE A 43 12.50 -4.46 -8.39
N CYS A 44 11.47 -4.11 -7.62
CA CYS A 44 11.11 -2.75 -7.27
C CYS A 44 10.65 -2.71 -5.81
N GLY A 45 11.03 -1.65 -5.10
CA GLY A 45 10.55 -1.39 -3.75
C GLY A 45 10.16 0.06 -3.59
N GLY A 46 8.91 0.29 -3.22
CA GLY A 46 8.31 1.58 -2.97
C GLY A 46 8.19 1.87 -1.48
N ILE A 47 8.48 3.12 -1.09
CA ILE A 47 8.26 3.61 0.28
C ILE A 47 7.63 5.00 0.22
N PHE A 48 6.42 5.13 0.74
CA PHE A 48 5.76 6.41 0.94
C PHE A 48 5.88 6.88 2.40
N ASP A 49 6.73 7.88 2.66
CA ASP A 49 6.79 8.58 3.95
C ASP A 49 5.65 9.61 4.05
N CYS A 50 4.57 9.25 4.76
CA CYS A 50 3.35 10.06 4.84
C CYS A 50 3.60 11.41 5.53
N LYS A 51 4.44 11.42 6.57
CA LYS A 51 4.81 12.64 7.29
C LYS A 51 5.54 13.63 6.38
N LYS A 52 6.50 13.15 5.59
CA LYS A 52 7.27 14.01 4.66
C LYS A 52 6.54 14.26 3.33
N ARG A 53 5.48 13.50 3.04
CA ARG A 53 4.80 13.45 1.74
C ARG A 53 5.75 13.13 0.58
N ILE A 54 6.66 12.16 0.79
CA ILE A 54 7.66 11.75 -0.19
C ILE A 54 7.52 10.27 -0.49
N ILE A 55 7.35 9.93 -1.77
CA ILE A 55 7.46 8.57 -2.29
C ILE A 55 8.88 8.36 -2.80
N ARG A 56 9.54 7.29 -2.34
CA ARG A 56 10.83 6.84 -2.86
C ARG A 56 10.66 5.46 -3.46
N ILE A 57 11.10 5.31 -4.70
CA ILE A 57 11.03 4.06 -5.43
C ILE A 57 12.43 3.65 -5.78
N TYR A 58 12.76 2.41 -5.48
CA TYR A 58 14.04 1.81 -5.78
C TYR A 58 13.85 0.69 -6.79
N PHE A 59 14.68 0.69 -7.83
CA PHE A 59 14.62 -0.31 -8.88
C PHE A 59 15.94 -1.09 -8.93
N LEU A 60 15.85 -2.41 -9.14
CA LEU A 60 16.97 -3.32 -9.23
C LEU A 60 17.42 -3.51 -10.70
N PRO A 61 18.48 -2.83 -11.18
CA PRO A 61 18.90 -2.95 -12.58
C PRO A 61 19.63 -4.27 -12.89
N ASP A 62 20.33 -4.83 -11.90
CA ASP A 62 21.08 -6.08 -12.01
C ASP A 62 20.52 -7.11 -11.01
N PRO A 63 19.85 -8.19 -11.49
CA PRO A 63 19.25 -9.20 -10.62
C PRO A 63 20.30 -9.90 -9.75
N LYS A 64 21.59 -9.91 -10.12
CA LYS A 64 22.67 -10.49 -9.27
C LYS A 64 22.84 -9.76 -7.94
N LYS A 65 22.28 -8.57 -7.79
CA LYS A 65 22.33 -7.75 -6.58
C LYS A 65 21.11 -7.92 -5.67
N HIS A 66 20.20 -8.86 -5.97
CA HIS A 66 18.92 -9.02 -5.27
C HIS A 66 19.06 -9.16 -3.74
N GLU A 67 20.04 -9.92 -3.24
CA GLU A 67 20.28 -10.06 -1.79
C GLU A 67 20.66 -8.74 -1.12
N ASN A 68 21.51 -7.94 -1.77
CA ASN A 68 21.86 -6.60 -1.28
C ASN A 68 20.63 -5.69 -1.28
N PHE A 69 19.81 -5.80 -2.32
CA PHE A 69 18.61 -4.99 -2.49
C PHE A 69 17.52 -5.32 -1.46
N LYS A 70 17.21 -6.61 -1.27
CA LYS A 70 16.31 -7.10 -0.22
C LYS A 70 16.76 -6.64 1.17
N ARG A 71 18.05 -6.79 1.49
CA ARG A 71 18.62 -6.36 2.77
C ARG A 71 18.52 -4.84 2.97
N PHE A 72 18.74 -4.06 1.92
CA PHE A 72 18.57 -2.60 1.96
C PHE A 72 17.12 -2.21 2.28
N LEU A 73 16.14 -2.78 1.58
CA LEU A 73 14.71 -2.51 1.82
C LEU A 73 14.30 -2.90 3.25
N ARG A 74 14.66 -4.13 3.67
CA ARG A 74 14.41 -4.63 5.03
C ARG A 74 14.95 -3.69 6.10
N ASN A 75 16.22 -3.29 5.98
CA ASN A 75 16.85 -2.42 6.97
C ASN A 75 16.24 -1.01 6.99
N THR A 76 15.79 -0.52 5.82
CA THR A 76 15.09 0.77 5.72
C THR A 76 13.76 0.73 6.47
N ILE A 77 12.99 -0.34 6.30
CA ILE A 77 11.70 -0.54 7.00
C ILE A 77 11.90 -0.65 8.52
N LEU A 78 12.88 -1.45 8.95
CA LEU A 78 13.22 -1.60 10.37
C LEU A 78 13.71 -0.28 10.98
N TRP A 79 14.44 0.54 10.20
CA TRP A 79 14.83 1.88 10.64
C TRP A 79 13.61 2.77 10.90
N TYR A 80 12.67 2.86 9.97
CA TYR A 80 11.42 3.62 10.18
C TYR A 80 10.63 3.12 11.39
N LYS A 81 10.55 1.78 11.56
CA LYS A 81 9.89 1.18 12.73
C LYS A 81 10.53 1.62 14.04
N ASN A 82 11.86 1.65 14.11
CA ASN A 82 12.61 2.12 15.29
C ASN A 82 12.42 3.62 15.55
N GLU A 83 12.20 4.43 14.50
CA GLU A 83 11.85 5.86 14.60
C GLU A 83 10.38 6.11 15.02
N GLY A 84 9.65 5.03 15.33
CA GLY A 84 8.27 5.07 15.79
C GLY A 84 7.25 5.30 14.68
N TYR A 85 7.57 4.93 13.43
CA TYR A 85 6.58 4.88 12.36
C TYR A 85 5.79 3.58 12.42
N GLU A 86 4.52 3.67 12.05
CA GLU A 86 3.74 2.49 11.67
C GLU A 86 3.99 2.17 10.20
N ILE A 87 4.13 0.88 9.90
CA ILE A 87 4.46 0.39 8.57
C ILE A 87 3.23 -0.32 8.02
N TRP A 88 2.85 0.00 6.80
CA TRP A 88 1.64 -0.50 6.15
C TRP A 88 1.97 -1.04 4.76
N ALA A 89 1.22 -2.05 4.31
CA ALA A 89 1.22 -2.55 2.94
C ALA A 89 -0.13 -3.18 2.64
N TYR A 90 -0.56 -3.17 1.37
CA TYR A 90 -1.76 -3.89 0.97
C TYR A 90 -1.45 -5.38 0.82
N ASN A 91 -2.08 -6.24 1.62
CA ASN A 91 -1.75 -7.67 1.71
C ASN A 91 -0.35 -7.93 2.30
N SER A 92 -0.11 -7.30 3.46
CA SER A 92 1.19 -7.24 4.16
C SER A 92 1.96 -8.55 4.32
N GLU A 93 1.29 -9.70 4.34
CA GLU A 93 1.92 -11.02 4.42
C GLU A 93 2.93 -11.24 3.28
N PHE A 94 2.62 -10.75 2.08
CA PHE A 94 3.51 -10.84 0.93
C PHE A 94 4.83 -10.09 1.16
N GLU A 95 4.76 -8.83 1.61
CA GLU A 95 5.93 -8.01 1.87
C GLU A 95 6.74 -8.55 3.05
N GLU A 96 6.07 -9.03 4.10
CA GLU A 96 6.73 -9.65 5.25
C GLU A 96 7.52 -10.88 4.84
N ASP A 97 6.94 -11.77 4.03
CA ASP A 97 7.59 -12.99 3.56
C ASP A 97 8.83 -12.67 2.71
N PHE A 98 8.68 -11.77 1.71
CA PHE A 98 9.78 -11.36 0.84
C PHE A 98 10.92 -10.72 1.62
N LEU A 99 10.61 -9.91 2.64
CA LEU A 99 11.60 -9.23 3.47
C LEU A 99 12.06 -10.06 4.66
N SER A 100 11.45 -11.23 4.88
CA SER A 100 11.66 -12.13 6.03
C SER A 100 11.39 -11.46 7.39
N LEU A 101 10.44 -10.53 7.42
CA LEU A 101 9.95 -9.83 8.61
C LEU A 101 8.79 -10.62 9.24
N ARG A 102 8.43 -10.29 10.48
CA ARG A 102 7.27 -10.88 11.18
C ARG A 102 6.62 -9.87 12.10
N ASN A 103 5.33 -9.61 11.92
CA ASN A 103 4.54 -8.68 12.74
C ASN A 103 5.12 -7.25 12.79
N VAL A 104 5.75 -6.81 11.71
CA VAL A 104 6.32 -5.47 11.52
C VAL A 104 5.39 -4.62 10.67
N ILE A 105 4.84 -5.19 9.61
CA ILE A 105 3.99 -4.52 8.60
C ILE A 105 2.52 -4.82 8.93
N ARG A 106 1.69 -3.77 8.93
CA ARG A 106 0.24 -3.88 9.13
C ARG A 106 -0.47 -3.94 7.79
N ASP A 107 -1.60 -4.62 7.77
CA ASP A 107 -2.36 -4.84 6.54
C ASP A 107 -3.33 -3.68 6.22
N LEU A 108 -3.32 -3.23 4.97
CA LEU A 108 -4.26 -2.26 4.40
C LEU A 108 -5.43 -2.91 3.65
N MET A 109 -5.49 -4.24 3.61
CA MET A 109 -6.48 -4.97 2.84
C MET A 109 -7.92 -4.59 3.23
N VAL A 110 -8.72 -4.23 2.22
CA VAL A 110 -10.11 -3.80 2.37
C VAL A 110 -11.05 -4.91 1.90
N TYR A 111 -12.15 -5.10 2.62
CA TYR A 111 -13.14 -6.15 2.35
C TYR A 111 -14.51 -5.55 2.03
N TRP A 112 -15.19 -6.13 1.05
CA TRP A 112 -16.62 -5.91 0.85
C TRP A 112 -17.41 -6.69 1.89
N ILE A 113 -18.35 -6.00 2.54
CA ILE A 113 -19.35 -6.64 3.39
C ILE A 113 -20.46 -7.17 2.48
N CYS A 114 -20.60 -8.48 2.40
CA CYS A 114 -21.65 -9.16 1.66
C CYS A 114 -22.77 -9.52 2.65
N LYS A 115 -23.94 -8.91 2.48
CA LYS A 115 -25.13 -9.24 3.27
C LYS A 115 -25.65 -10.62 2.90
N PRO A 116 -26.14 -11.41 3.87
CA PRO A 116 -26.84 -12.65 3.58
C PRO A 116 -28.10 -12.36 2.74
N ILE A 117 -28.48 -13.34 1.92
CA ILE A 117 -29.72 -13.27 1.13
C ILE A 117 -30.90 -13.25 2.13
N PRO A 118 -31.95 -12.42 1.93
CA PRO A 118 -33.00 -12.16 2.92
C PRO A 118 -33.76 -13.38 3.47
N PHE A 119 -33.57 -14.57 2.89
CA PHE A 119 -34.27 -15.80 3.25
C PHE A 119 -33.48 -16.71 4.22
N GLU A 120 -32.26 -16.33 4.61
CA GLU A 120 -31.52 -16.99 5.67
C GLU A 120 -31.57 -16.12 6.93
N GLU A 121 -32.19 -16.61 8.01
CA GLU A 121 -32.08 -16.02 9.36
C GLU A 121 -30.65 -16.20 9.89
N ARG A 122 -29.71 -15.46 9.31
CA ARG A 122 -28.32 -15.37 9.77
C ARG A 122 -27.97 -13.91 9.92
N ASP A 123 -27.61 -13.49 11.13
CA ASP A 123 -27.04 -12.17 11.43
C ASP A 123 -25.57 -12.05 10.99
N GLU A 124 -25.07 -13.03 10.24
CA GLU A 124 -23.67 -13.13 9.85
C GLU A 124 -23.43 -12.49 8.48
N PHE A 125 -22.62 -11.43 8.46
CA PHE A 125 -22.07 -10.91 7.22
C PHE A 125 -20.88 -11.77 6.77
N THR A 126 -20.70 -11.88 5.45
CA THR A 126 -19.48 -12.45 4.89
C THR A 126 -18.58 -11.34 4.38
N LEU A 127 -17.27 -11.58 4.40
CA LEU A 127 -16.26 -10.65 3.92
C LEU A 127 -15.65 -11.18 2.64
N ARG A 128 -15.67 -10.36 1.58
CA ARG A 128 -14.99 -10.67 0.32
C ARG A 128 -13.79 -9.74 0.14
N ARG A 129 -12.60 -10.32 -0.06
CA ARG A 129 -11.40 -9.55 -0.38
C ARG A 129 -11.62 -8.69 -1.62
N THR A 130 -11.18 -7.45 -1.57
CA THR A 130 -11.27 -6.49 -2.67
C THR A 130 -9.93 -6.38 -3.38
N LYS A 131 -9.93 -6.05 -4.67
CA LYS A 131 -8.72 -5.55 -5.32
C LYS A 131 -8.45 -4.13 -4.84
N MET A 132 -7.18 -3.76 -4.64
CA MET A 132 -6.80 -2.42 -4.19
C MET A 132 -7.37 -1.31 -5.10
N THR A 133 -7.31 -1.48 -6.42
CA THR A 133 -7.84 -0.51 -7.38
C THR A 133 -9.32 -0.25 -7.16
N THR A 134 -10.13 -1.32 -7.14
CA THR A 134 -11.58 -1.25 -6.86
C THR A 134 -11.87 -0.64 -5.49
N ALA A 135 -11.15 -1.06 -4.44
CA ALA A 135 -11.35 -0.51 -3.10
C ALA A 135 -11.08 1.00 -3.07
N THR A 136 -10.01 1.44 -3.75
CA THR A 136 -9.62 2.84 -3.79
C THR A 136 -10.61 3.69 -4.56
N ASP A 137 -11.06 3.23 -5.73
CA ASP A 137 -12.02 3.97 -6.55
C ASP A 137 -13.32 4.22 -5.77
N GLU A 138 -13.82 3.20 -5.06
CA GLU A 138 -15.00 3.30 -4.17
C GLU A 138 -14.74 4.27 -3.00
N ILE A 139 -13.56 4.22 -2.38
CA ILE A 139 -13.19 5.16 -1.31
C ILE A 139 -13.21 6.60 -1.82
N ILE A 140 -12.67 6.87 -3.01
CA ILE A 140 -12.59 8.23 -3.55
C ILE A 140 -13.96 8.73 -4.01
N LEU A 141 -14.69 7.92 -4.78
CA LEU A 141 -15.93 8.33 -5.42
C LEU A 141 -17.12 8.35 -4.45
N ASP A 142 -17.23 7.37 -3.57
CA ASP A 142 -18.44 7.18 -2.76
C ASP A 142 -18.25 7.64 -1.30
N ILE A 143 -17.06 7.44 -0.75
CA ILE A 143 -16.77 7.77 0.66
C ILE A 143 -16.26 9.20 0.81
N LEU A 144 -15.25 9.58 0.02
CA LEU A 144 -14.74 10.95 -0.04
C LEU A 144 -15.69 11.86 -0.82
N LYS A 145 -16.37 11.32 -1.84
CA LYS A 145 -17.21 12.08 -2.78
C LYS A 145 -16.43 13.17 -3.50
N ASP A 146 -15.17 12.87 -3.82
CA ASP A 146 -14.22 13.82 -4.40
C ASP A 146 -13.86 13.44 -5.84
N LYS A 147 -14.71 13.88 -6.78
CA LYS A 147 -14.54 13.62 -8.21
C LYS A 147 -13.29 14.30 -8.79
N GLU A 148 -12.87 15.42 -8.22
CA GLU A 148 -11.70 16.15 -8.70
C GLU A 148 -10.42 15.40 -8.32
N THR A 149 -10.34 14.90 -7.09
CA THR A 149 -9.26 13.99 -6.69
C THR A 149 -9.26 12.74 -7.57
N MET A 150 -10.41 12.11 -7.84
CA MET A 150 -10.46 10.94 -8.73
C MET A 150 -9.90 11.27 -10.12
N LYS A 151 -10.32 12.39 -10.71
CA LYS A 151 -9.84 12.83 -12.02
C LYS A 151 -8.32 13.01 -12.03
N ARG A 152 -7.74 13.61 -10.98
CA ARG A 152 -6.28 13.75 -10.85
C ARG A 152 -5.59 12.40 -10.71
N ILE A 153 -6.19 11.45 -9.98
CA ILE A 153 -5.68 10.08 -9.87
C ILE A 153 -5.73 9.38 -11.24
N ASP A 154 -6.79 9.54 -12.01
CA ASP A 154 -6.89 8.98 -13.37
C ASP A 154 -5.85 9.60 -14.31
N GLU A 155 -5.66 10.93 -14.25
CA GLU A 155 -4.64 11.63 -15.03
C GLU A 155 -3.22 11.15 -14.72
N ILE A 156 -2.87 10.99 -13.43
CA ILE A 156 -1.58 10.42 -13.07
C ILE A 156 -1.50 8.93 -13.36
N SER A 157 -2.61 8.18 -13.36
CA SER A 157 -2.62 6.75 -13.69
C SER A 157 -2.59 6.49 -15.20
N ASN A 158 -2.50 7.54 -16.03
CA ASN A 158 -2.39 7.38 -17.47
C ASN A 158 -1.08 6.65 -17.82
N GLY A 159 -1.19 5.48 -18.46
CA GLY A 159 -0.06 4.59 -18.71
C GLY A 159 0.21 3.58 -17.60
N TYR A 160 -0.66 3.49 -16.59
CA TYR A 160 -0.62 2.44 -15.58
C TYR A 160 -0.75 1.06 -16.23
N VAL A 161 0.21 0.18 -15.92
CA VAL A 161 0.23 -1.20 -16.38
C VAL A 161 -0.37 -2.11 -15.30
N SER A 162 -0.99 -3.22 -15.70
CA SER A 162 -1.47 -4.23 -14.74
C SER A 162 -0.29 -4.88 -14.01
N SER A 163 -0.42 -5.15 -12.70
CA SER A 163 0.64 -5.78 -11.87
C SER A 163 1.06 -7.14 -12.46
N SER A 164 0.14 -7.87 -13.08
CA SER A 164 0.44 -9.13 -13.77
C SER A 164 1.41 -9.01 -14.95
N LEU A 165 1.62 -7.81 -15.48
CA LEU A 165 2.56 -7.55 -16.58
C LEU A 165 3.95 -7.15 -16.08
N ILE A 166 4.09 -6.70 -14.83
CA ILE A 166 5.34 -6.21 -14.25
C ILE A 166 6.48 -7.24 -14.36
N PRO A 167 6.28 -8.52 -13.96
CA PRO A 167 7.22 -9.61 -14.22
C PRO A 167 7.74 -9.66 -15.66
N ARG A 168 6.83 -9.60 -16.63
CA ARG A 168 7.15 -9.71 -18.05
C ARG A 168 7.90 -8.47 -18.55
N ILE A 169 7.52 -7.27 -18.09
CA ILE A 169 8.20 -6.02 -18.43
C ILE A 169 9.65 -6.09 -17.95
N TYR A 170 9.87 -6.48 -16.69
CA TYR A 170 11.22 -6.63 -16.16
C TYR A 170 12.05 -7.70 -16.89
N LEU A 171 11.53 -8.92 -17.02
CA LEU A 171 12.29 -10.02 -17.60
C LEU A 171 12.56 -9.82 -19.09
N LYS A 172 11.55 -9.39 -19.89
CA LYS A 172 11.67 -9.36 -21.35
C LYS A 172 12.09 -8.01 -21.91
N GLN A 173 11.73 -6.90 -21.28
CA GLN A 173 12.05 -5.58 -21.79
C GLN A 173 13.30 -5.03 -21.11
N TRP A 174 13.38 -5.13 -19.78
CA TRP A 174 14.57 -4.67 -19.07
C TRP A 174 15.76 -5.63 -19.22
N LEU A 175 15.68 -6.88 -18.74
CA LEU A 175 16.86 -7.74 -18.70
C LEU A 175 17.41 -8.14 -20.07
N LEU A 176 16.51 -8.43 -21.03
CA LEU A 176 16.92 -8.86 -22.38
C LEU A 176 17.23 -7.71 -23.33
N LYS A 177 16.43 -6.63 -23.31
CA LYS A 177 16.53 -5.54 -24.29
C LYS A 177 17.15 -4.26 -23.73
N ARG A 178 17.23 -4.14 -22.40
CA ARG A 178 17.68 -2.92 -21.70
C ARG A 178 16.87 -1.70 -22.14
N ASP A 179 15.55 -1.88 -22.25
CA ASP A 179 14.63 -0.80 -22.59
C ASP A 179 14.35 0.06 -21.35
N ASP A 180 14.77 1.32 -21.36
CA ASP A 180 14.54 2.27 -20.26
C ASP A 180 13.05 2.55 -20.02
N GLU A 181 12.20 2.31 -21.02
CA GLU A 181 10.74 2.41 -20.86
C GLU A 181 10.22 1.38 -19.85
N ALA A 182 10.85 0.21 -19.76
CA ALA A 182 10.50 -0.81 -18.78
C ALA A 182 10.66 -0.31 -17.34
N VAL A 183 11.77 0.39 -17.06
CA VAL A 183 12.04 0.98 -15.74
C VAL A 183 11.00 2.05 -15.42
N ARG A 184 10.68 2.92 -16.40
CA ARG A 184 9.66 3.96 -16.23
C ARG A 184 8.29 3.35 -15.91
N GLN A 185 7.88 2.30 -16.60
CA GLN A 185 6.60 1.62 -16.37
C GLN A 185 6.53 0.97 -14.98
N ILE A 186 7.58 0.28 -14.54
CA ILE A 186 7.63 -0.37 -13.23
C ILE A 186 7.63 0.67 -12.10
N VAL A 187 8.43 1.72 -12.23
CA VAL A 187 8.47 2.83 -11.26
C VAL A 187 7.13 3.54 -11.21
N HIS A 188 6.49 3.76 -12.37
CA HIS A 188 5.20 4.41 -12.45
C HIS A 188 4.10 3.57 -11.80
N HIS A 189 4.07 2.27 -12.06
CA HIS A 189 3.13 1.33 -11.44
C HIS A 189 3.19 1.40 -9.90
N ASN A 190 4.38 1.18 -9.33
CA ASN A 190 4.62 1.20 -7.89
C ASN A 190 4.32 2.59 -7.28
N TYR A 191 4.54 3.68 -8.02
CA TYR A 191 4.15 5.03 -7.59
C TYR A 191 2.62 5.17 -7.44
N ILE A 192 1.86 4.67 -8.41
CA ILE A 192 0.39 4.73 -8.39
C ILE A 192 -0.16 3.83 -7.29
N ASP A 193 0.42 2.65 -7.09
CA ASP A 193 -0.03 1.71 -6.07
C ASP A 193 0.16 2.29 -4.67
N LEU A 194 1.32 2.87 -4.36
CA LEU A 194 1.53 3.58 -3.10
C LEU A 194 0.55 4.75 -2.86
N ILE A 195 0.13 5.45 -3.92
CA ILE A 195 -0.90 6.49 -3.80
C ILE A 195 -2.27 5.87 -3.49
N ARG A 196 -2.61 4.75 -4.14
CA ARG A 196 -3.87 4.05 -3.91
C ARG A 196 -3.94 3.46 -2.50
N GLU A 197 -2.87 2.84 -2.05
CA GLU A 197 -2.73 2.35 -0.67
C GLU A 197 -2.90 3.44 0.38
N TYR A 198 -2.45 4.66 0.09
CA TYR A 198 -2.67 5.80 0.99
C TYR A 198 -4.16 6.08 1.23
N PHE A 199 -5.01 5.93 0.21
CA PHE A 199 -6.46 6.08 0.39
C PHE A 199 -7.04 4.97 1.26
N ALA A 200 -6.55 3.73 1.14
CA ALA A 200 -6.93 2.64 2.03
C ALA A 200 -6.54 2.96 3.49
N LEU A 201 -5.31 3.42 3.72
CA LEU A 201 -4.86 3.86 5.05
C LEU A 201 -5.74 4.99 5.60
N TRP A 202 -5.98 6.02 4.79
CA TRP A 202 -6.87 7.12 5.18
C TRP A 202 -8.27 6.62 5.55
N PHE A 203 -8.80 5.66 4.80
CA PHE A 203 -10.13 5.11 5.04
C PHE A 203 -10.21 4.33 6.36
N ILE A 204 -9.15 3.61 6.75
CA ILE A 204 -9.05 2.97 8.08
C ILE A 204 -9.20 4.02 9.19
N TYR A 205 -8.41 5.10 9.12
CA TYR A 205 -8.42 6.18 10.13
C TYR A 205 -9.77 6.91 10.16
N LYS A 206 -10.37 7.19 9.00
CA LYS A 206 -11.73 7.75 8.92
C LYS A 206 -12.74 6.82 9.58
N SER A 207 -12.70 5.52 9.26
CA SER A 207 -13.67 4.54 9.74
C SER A 207 -13.63 4.40 11.26
N ILE A 208 -12.43 4.33 11.85
CA ILE A 208 -12.27 4.26 13.31
C ILE A 208 -12.85 5.51 13.98
N ARG A 209 -12.55 6.70 13.43
CA ARG A 209 -13.10 7.96 13.94
C ARG A 209 -14.62 7.97 13.88
N ASP A 210 -15.21 7.52 12.77
CA ASP A 210 -16.65 7.50 12.58
C ASP A 210 -17.32 6.48 13.52
N ILE A 211 -16.71 5.31 13.74
CA ILE A 211 -17.15 4.32 14.74
C ILE A 211 -17.10 4.91 16.15
N LYS A 212 -16.00 5.58 16.53
CA LYS A 212 -15.89 6.24 17.84
C LYS A 212 -16.98 7.29 18.05
N ARG A 213 -17.30 8.07 17.01
CA ARG A 213 -18.39 9.06 17.06
C ARG A 213 -19.75 8.41 17.20
N LEU A 214 -20.02 7.33 16.46
CA LEU A 214 -21.26 6.58 16.56
C LEU A 214 -21.44 6.02 17.98
N ILE A 215 -20.39 5.40 18.52
CA ILE A 215 -20.38 4.88 19.89
C ILE A 215 -20.72 5.99 20.90
N ALA A 216 -20.05 7.13 20.81
CA ALA A 216 -20.26 8.26 21.73
C ALA A 216 -21.67 8.88 21.64
N LYS A 217 -22.34 8.72 20.49
CA LYS A 217 -23.69 9.23 20.26
C LYS A 217 -24.76 8.27 20.79
N GLU A 218 -24.58 6.97 20.57
CA GLU A 218 -25.62 5.96 20.82
C GLU A 218 -25.48 5.29 22.19
N PHE A 219 -24.29 5.32 22.80
CA PHE A 219 -24.01 4.62 24.06
C PHE A 219 -23.49 5.56 25.15
N TYR A 220 -24.09 5.49 26.33
CA TYR A 220 -23.64 6.20 27.53
C TYR A 220 -22.59 5.42 28.33
N ILE A 221 -22.48 4.11 28.11
CA ILE A 221 -21.55 3.22 28.80
C ILE A 221 -20.96 2.29 27.73
N ILE A 222 -19.64 2.10 27.74
CA ILE A 222 -18.93 1.19 26.83
C ILE A 222 -17.85 0.39 27.58
N PRO A 223 -17.69 -0.92 27.30
CA PRO A 223 -16.56 -1.68 27.81
C PRO A 223 -15.21 -1.11 27.41
N ARG A 224 -14.28 -1.02 28.36
CA ARG A 224 -12.92 -0.49 28.15
C ARG A 224 -12.16 -1.27 27.07
N GLU A 225 -12.44 -2.57 26.95
CA GLU A 225 -11.83 -3.46 25.96
C GLU A 225 -12.15 -3.03 24.52
N ILE A 226 -13.35 -2.49 24.26
CA ILE A 226 -13.72 -1.97 22.93
C ILE A 226 -12.94 -0.69 22.64
N ILE A 227 -12.80 0.21 23.62
CA ILE A 227 -11.98 1.41 23.47
C ILE A 227 -10.53 1.03 23.17
N ARG A 228 -9.96 0.09 23.94
CA ARG A 228 -8.60 -0.43 23.72
C ARG A 228 -8.44 -1.05 22.34
N ALA A 229 -9.44 -1.79 21.86
CA ALA A 229 -9.41 -2.37 20.53
C ALA A 229 -9.37 -1.28 19.44
N LEU A 230 -10.17 -0.22 19.57
CA LEU A 230 -10.17 0.91 18.63
C LEU A 230 -8.89 1.74 18.71
N ASP A 231 -8.33 1.92 19.91
CA ASP A 231 -7.09 2.67 20.13
C ASP A 231 -5.84 1.92 19.68
N ARG A 232 -5.85 0.57 19.61
CA ARG A 232 -4.71 -0.21 19.10
C ARG A 232 -4.50 -0.04 17.59
N ILE A 233 -5.51 0.45 16.88
CA ILE A 233 -5.49 0.64 15.43
C ILE A 233 -4.99 2.06 15.08
N LEU A 234 -5.06 3.01 16.03
CA LEU A 234 -4.56 4.40 15.92
C LEU A 234 -3.24 4.59 16.67
#